data_AF-A0A2N3VBQ0-F1
#
_entry.id   AF-A0A2N3VBQ0-F1
#
_cell.length_a   1.000
_cell.length_b   1.000
_cell.length_c   1.000
_cell.angle_alpha   90.00
_cell.angle_beta   90.00
_cell.angle_gamma   90.00
#
_symmetry.space_group_name_H-M   'P 1'
#
loop_
_entity.id
_entity.type
_entity.pdbx_description
1 polymer ?
#
loop_
_entity_poly.entity_id
_entity_poly.type
_entity_poly.pdbx_seq_one_letter_code
_entity_poly.pdbx_strand_id
1 'polypeptide(L)'
;MALRRASAAVVLLALAVLPGCAAQKAPAPAPSSSAVPVSSPPPPAQTLAPSQQRNERIRGMLYTAGCTSNSCVQAYFACLDGYLTGEPCQFFRDHPPPP
;
A
#
# COMPACT_ATOMS: atom_id res chain seq x y z
N MET A 1 -51.99 11.76 -29.64
CA MET A 1 -51.13 10.69 -30.19
C MET A 1 -49.92 10.55 -29.28
N ALA A 2 -49.68 9.36 -28.76
CA ALA A 2 -48.57 9.03 -27.87
C ALA A 2 -47.36 8.56 -28.68
N LEU A 3 -46.14 8.87 -28.21
CA LEU A 3 -45.04 7.93 -28.33
C LEU A 3 -44.11 8.06 -27.11
N ARG A 4 -44.09 6.97 -26.35
CA ARG A 4 -43.28 6.70 -25.16
C ARG A 4 -41.84 6.41 -25.58
N ARG A 5 -40.85 6.97 -24.88
CA ARG A 5 -39.49 6.41 -24.78
C ARG A 5 -38.99 6.69 -23.35
N ALA A 6 -39.39 5.84 -22.41
CA ALA A 6 -38.67 4.64 -21.97
C ALA A 6 -37.47 4.99 -21.08
N SER A 7 -37.74 5.01 -19.77
CA SER A 7 -36.75 4.97 -18.70
C SER A 7 -35.99 3.64 -18.75
N ALA A 8 -34.67 3.68 -18.60
CA ALA A 8 -33.88 2.52 -18.18
C ALA A 8 -32.58 2.99 -17.51
N ALA A 9 -32.61 3.06 -16.18
CA ALA A 9 -31.42 2.85 -15.37
C ALA A 9 -31.15 1.34 -15.31
N VAL A 10 -29.89 0.91 -15.40
CA VAL A 10 -29.30 -0.26 -14.70
C VAL A 10 -27.80 -0.34 -15.03
N VAL A 11 -27.00 -0.41 -13.96
CA VAL A 11 -25.56 -0.67 -13.84
C VAL A 11 -25.23 -2.08 -14.29
N LEU A 12 -24.08 -2.33 -14.96
CA LEU A 12 -23.44 -3.66 -15.00
C LEU A 12 -21.91 -3.59 -15.34
N LEU A 13 -21.13 -3.84 -14.29
CA LEU A 13 -19.83 -4.53 -14.16
C LEU A 13 -18.88 -4.61 -15.38
N ALA A 14 -17.73 -3.94 -15.28
CA ALA A 14 -16.51 -4.32 -15.99
C ALA A 14 -15.72 -5.33 -15.14
N LEU A 15 -15.76 -6.61 -15.50
CA LEU A 15 -14.89 -7.65 -14.93
C LEU A 15 -14.09 -8.33 -16.04
N ALA A 16 -12.78 -8.44 -15.77
CA ALA A 16 -11.79 -9.36 -16.36
C ALA A 16 -11.32 -9.01 -17.78
N VAL A 17 -10.04 -9.09 -18.17
CA VAL A 17 -8.98 -10.04 -17.83
C VAL A 17 -7.62 -9.36 -18.09
N LEU A 18 -6.67 -9.46 -17.17
CA LEU A 18 -5.24 -9.24 -17.43
C LEU A 18 -4.64 -10.59 -17.88
N PRO A 19 -4.26 -10.80 -19.16
CA PRO A 19 -3.42 -11.93 -19.50
C PRO A 19 -1.95 -11.52 -19.35
N GLY A 20 -1.17 -12.33 -18.64
CA GLY A 20 0.26 -12.45 -18.94
C GLY A 20 1.25 -12.01 -17.88
N CYS A 21 1.13 -12.47 -16.65
CA CYS A 21 2.31 -12.83 -15.86
C CYS A 21 2.81 -14.19 -16.38
N ALA A 22 4.02 -14.22 -16.96
CA ALA A 22 4.99 -15.33 -17.00
C ALA A 22 5.68 -15.44 -18.37
N ALA A 23 6.91 -14.94 -18.46
CA ALA A 23 7.98 -15.59 -19.19
C ALA A 23 9.32 -14.87 -18.95
N GLN A 24 10.09 -15.28 -17.94
CA GLN A 24 11.54 -15.24 -18.09
C GLN A 24 12.18 -16.44 -17.39
N LYS A 25 12.22 -17.52 -18.18
CA LYS A 25 13.27 -18.53 -18.32
C LYS A 25 14.30 -18.59 -17.17
N ALA A 26 14.22 -19.70 -16.43
CA ALA A 26 15.20 -20.15 -15.47
C ALA A 26 16.64 -20.15 -16.03
N PRO A 27 17.63 -19.68 -15.26
CA PRO A 27 18.97 -20.22 -15.30
C PRO A 27 19.04 -21.46 -14.41
N ALA A 28 19.51 -22.57 -14.98
CA ALA A 28 19.79 -23.81 -14.27
C ALA A 28 20.77 -23.57 -13.09
N PRO A 29 20.61 -24.25 -11.93
CA PRO A 29 21.61 -24.19 -10.88
C PRO A 29 22.85 -24.98 -11.32
N ALA A 30 23.99 -24.30 -11.45
CA ALA A 30 25.31 -24.93 -11.52
C ALA A 30 25.88 -25.11 -10.09
N PRO A 31 26.86 -26.01 -9.90
CA PRO A 31 26.79 -27.11 -8.95
C PRO A 31 27.20 -26.76 -7.51
N SER A 32 26.84 -27.68 -6.61
CA SER A 32 27.35 -27.79 -5.24
C SER A 32 28.83 -27.41 -5.14
N SER A 33 29.14 -26.41 -4.33
CA SER A 33 30.48 -26.20 -3.80
C SER A 33 30.36 -25.86 -2.31
N SER A 34 31.05 -26.70 -1.54
CA SER A 34 31.29 -26.70 -0.10
C SER A 34 30.82 -25.48 0.68
N ALA A 35 29.98 -25.76 1.67
CA ALA A 35 29.71 -24.87 2.79
C ALA A 35 31.03 -24.55 3.53
N VAL A 36 31.62 -23.41 3.20
CA VAL A 36 32.49 -22.69 4.12
C VAL A 36 31.57 -21.97 5.11
N PRO A 37 31.70 -22.17 6.43
CA PRO A 37 30.99 -21.36 7.40
C PRO A 37 31.63 -19.96 7.35
N VAL A 38 31.13 -19.12 6.45
CA VAL A 38 31.40 -17.69 6.53
C VAL A 38 30.65 -17.23 7.77
N SER A 39 31.40 -17.00 8.85
CA SER A 39 30.89 -16.30 10.02
C SER A 39 30.56 -14.88 9.58
N SER A 40 29.36 -14.70 9.04
CA SER A 40 28.83 -13.38 8.71
C SER A 40 28.69 -12.64 10.04
N PRO A 41 29.27 -11.43 10.19
CA PRO A 41 28.94 -10.61 11.35
C PRO A 41 27.41 -10.48 11.41
N PRO A 42 26.81 -10.51 12.62
CA PRO A 42 25.37 -10.32 12.74
C PRO A 42 25.00 -9.05 11.98
N PRO A 43 23.92 -9.06 11.18
CA PRO A 43 23.49 -7.86 10.48
C PRO A 43 23.39 -6.74 11.51
N PRO A 44 23.86 -5.51 11.19
CA PRO A 44 23.76 -4.40 12.12
C PRO A 44 22.32 -4.35 12.61
N ALA A 45 22.14 -4.34 13.94
CA ALA A 45 20.83 -4.22 14.55
C ALA A 45 20.14 -3.05 13.83
N GLN A 46 19.09 -3.35 13.07
CA GLN A 46 18.46 -2.39 12.17
C GLN A 46 17.82 -1.32 13.03
N THR A 47 18.62 -0.34 13.41
CA THR A 47 18.17 0.84 14.12
C THR A 47 17.44 1.62 13.06
N LEU A 48 16.11 1.55 13.10
CA LEU A 48 15.27 2.26 12.15
C LEU A 48 15.76 3.70 12.06
N ALA A 49 15.91 4.21 10.83
CA ALA A 49 16.17 5.63 10.65
C ALA A 49 15.11 6.43 11.42
N PRO A 50 15.44 7.59 11.99
CA PRO A 50 14.50 8.37 12.80
C PRO A 50 13.15 8.65 12.11
N SER A 51 13.17 8.83 10.78
CA SER A 51 11.96 8.99 9.97
C SER A 51 11.11 7.71 9.90
N GLN A 52 11.73 6.55 9.82
CA GLN A 52 11.04 5.26 9.81
C GLN A 52 10.36 5.01 11.15
N GLN A 53 11.07 5.27 12.27
CA GLN A 53 10.49 5.15 13.61
C GLN A 53 9.29 6.09 13.82
N ARG A 54 9.37 7.32 13.29
CA ARG A 54 8.23 8.25 13.30
C ARG A 54 7.05 7.72 12.48
N ASN A 55 7.32 7.17 11.30
CA ASN A 55 6.28 6.62 10.43
C ASN A 55 5.58 5.41 11.07
N GLU A 56 6.30 4.57 11.80
CA GLU A 56 5.69 3.47 12.56
C GLU A 56 4.82 3.97 13.71
N ARG A 57 5.25 5.01 14.43
CA ARG A 57 4.42 5.65 15.47
C ARG A 57 3.12 6.19 14.89
N ILE A 58 3.20 6.87 13.75
CA ILE A 58 2.05 7.38 13.00
C ILE A 58 1.11 6.23 12.63
N ARG A 59 1.64 5.13 12.07
CA ARG A 59 0.85 3.95 11.70
C ARG A 59 0.10 3.37 12.89
N GLY A 60 0.76 3.23 14.05
CA GLY A 60 0.11 2.74 15.27
C GLY A 60 -1.06 3.62 15.73
N MET A 61 -0.89 4.94 15.66
CA MET A 61 -1.95 5.90 15.99
C MET A 61 -3.12 5.80 14.99
N LEU A 62 -2.82 5.70 13.69
CA LEU A 62 -3.83 5.55 12.65
C LEU A 62 -4.64 4.25 12.82
N TYR A 63 -3.99 3.12 13.12
CA TYR A 63 -4.68 1.87 13.40
C TYR A 63 -5.65 2.00 14.59
N THR A 64 -5.23 2.71 15.64
CA THR A 64 -6.07 2.97 16.82
C THR A 64 -7.27 3.87 16.50
N ALA A 65 -7.11 4.80 15.55
CA ALA A 65 -8.17 5.66 15.05
C ALA A 65 -9.14 4.96 14.07
N GLY A 66 -8.89 3.69 13.70
CA GLY A 66 -9.74 2.92 12.78
C GLY A 66 -9.22 2.82 11.35
N CYS A 67 -8.04 3.34 11.06
CA CYS A 67 -7.38 3.23 9.77
C CYS A 67 -6.71 1.86 9.61
N THR A 68 -7.47 0.85 9.20
CA THR A 68 -7.03 -0.56 9.21
C THR A 68 -6.43 -1.07 7.90
N SER A 69 -6.58 -0.31 6.82
CA SER A 69 -6.06 -0.68 5.50
C SER A 69 -4.77 0.06 5.16
N ASN A 70 -3.93 -0.58 4.33
CA ASN A 70 -2.72 0.04 3.81
C ASN A 70 -3.05 1.27 2.94
N SER A 71 -4.19 1.24 2.22
CA SER A 71 -4.68 2.38 1.45
C SER A 71 -5.04 3.58 2.33
N CYS A 72 -5.60 3.36 3.52
CA CYS A 72 -5.92 4.43 4.45
C CYS A 72 -4.64 5.10 4.98
N VAL A 73 -3.62 4.31 5.33
CA VAL A 73 -2.31 4.83 5.74
C VAL A 73 -1.64 5.63 4.62
N GLN A 74 -1.73 5.15 3.38
CA GLN A 74 -1.18 5.88 2.22
C GLN A 74 -1.93 7.19 1.98
N ALA A 75 -3.26 7.19 2.11
CA ALA A 75 -4.07 8.40 1.97
C ALA A 75 -3.71 9.44 3.04
N TYR A 76 -3.43 9.01 4.28
CA TYR A 76 -2.94 9.90 5.33
C TYR A 76 -1.65 10.65 4.93
N PHE A 77 -0.64 9.91 4.44
CA PHE A 77 0.61 10.53 4.02
C PHE A 77 0.42 11.41 2.79
N ALA A 78 -0.40 10.99 1.83
CA ALA A 78 -0.71 11.81 0.67
C ALA A 78 -1.48 13.10 1.04
N CYS A 79 -2.32 13.09 2.08
CA CYS A 79 -2.96 14.29 2.60
C CYS A 79 -1.97 15.21 3.34
N LEU A 80 -1.01 14.66 4.09
CA LEU A 80 0.06 15.44 4.71
C LEU A 80 0.98 16.09 3.68
N ASP A 81 1.31 15.37 2.62
CA ASP A 81 2.18 15.83 1.55
C ASP A 81 1.44 16.76 0.54
N GLY A 82 0.12 16.92 0.69
CA GLY A 82 -0.72 17.79 -0.16
C GLY A 82 -1.09 17.19 -1.53
N TYR A 83 -0.75 15.92 -1.78
CA TYR A 83 -1.16 15.19 -2.99
C TYR A 83 -2.66 14.88 -3.02
N LEU A 84 -3.25 14.65 -1.86
CA LEU A 84 -4.69 14.53 -1.68
C LEU A 84 -5.18 15.74 -0.86
N THR A 85 -6.36 16.26 -1.20
CA THR A 85 -6.98 17.39 -0.49
C THR A 85 -8.49 17.23 -0.42
N GLY A 86 -9.14 18.06 0.39
CA GLY A 86 -10.60 18.12 0.48
C GLY A 86 -11.18 17.09 1.45
N GLU A 87 -12.39 16.63 1.13
CA GLU A 87 -13.21 15.74 1.96
C GLU A 87 -12.49 14.44 2.39
N PRO A 88 -11.74 13.73 1.50
CA PRO A 88 -11.02 12.52 1.87
C PRO A 88 -9.97 12.71 2.97
N CYS A 89 -9.53 13.95 3.20
CA CYS A 89 -8.54 14.27 4.23
C CYS A 89 -9.14 14.67 5.57
N GLN A 90 -10.48 14.82 5.70
CA GLN A 90 -11.10 15.32 6.93
C GLN A 90 -10.79 14.45 8.14
N PHE A 91 -10.94 13.13 8.01
CA PHE A 91 -10.56 12.18 9.04
C PHE A 91 -9.10 12.36 9.52
N PHE A 92 -8.17 12.63 8.61
CA PHE A 92 -6.76 12.81 8.96
C PHE A 92 -6.46 14.18 9.61
N ARG A 93 -7.31 15.18 9.40
CA ARG A 93 -7.20 16.49 10.09
C ARG A 93 -7.56 16.37 11.56
N ASP A 94 -8.48 15.47 11.89
CA ASP A 94 -8.84 15.13 13.27
C ASP A 94 -7.79 14.24 13.96
N HIS A 95 -6.86 13.68 13.19
CA HIS A 95 -5.78 12.80 13.67
C HIS A 95 -4.40 13.30 13.20
N PRO A 96 -3.93 14.48 13.68
CA PRO A 96 -2.68 15.07 13.23
C PRO A 96 -1.45 14.24 13.67
N PRO A 97 -0.32 14.35 12.94
CA PRO A 97 0.88 13.59 13.26
C PRO A 97 1.42 13.97 14.64
N PRO A 98 1.98 12.99 15.38
CA PRO A 98 2.62 13.26 16.64
C PRO A 98 3.89 14.12 16.42
N PRO A 99 4.27 14.92 17.42
CA PRO A 99 5.51 15.69 17.39
C PRO A 99 6.75 14.79 17.25
#